data_AF-D7R1J0-F1
#
_entry.id   AF-D7R1J0-F1
#
_cell.length_a   1.000
_cell.length_b   1.000
_cell.length_c   1.000
_cell.angle_alpha   90.00
_cell.angle_beta   90.00
_cell.angle_gamma   90.00
#
_symmetry.space_group_name_H-M   'P 1'
#
loop_
_entity.id
_entity.type
_entity.pdbx_description
1 polymer ?
#
loop_
_entity_poly.entity_id
_entity_poly.type
_entity_poly.pdbx_seq_one_letter_code
_entity_poly.pdbx_strand_id
1 'polypeptide(L)'
;KKSITALRGSITLDSQKGRGTTIRITLPLTLAIIEGLLVAVGDASYVLPMSLVEECVELTRQDVSRANGNRLIPVRGELVPYMRLREWFAVDGETPPIEQIAIVTAGELRFGFAVDNVIGQHQTVIKALGNLYQDVEGIS
;
A
#
# COMPACT_ATOMS: atom_id res chain seq x y z
N LYS A 1 -18.81 -22.31 -2.49
CA LYS A 1 -19.43 -20.96 -2.40
C LYS A 1 -18.45 -19.91 -1.87
N LYS A 2 -17.91 -20.04 -0.64
CA LYS A 2 -17.01 -19.04 -0.01
C LYS A 2 -15.76 -18.66 -0.84
N SER A 3 -15.03 -19.62 -1.40
CA SER A 3 -13.76 -19.33 -2.11
C SER A 3 -13.93 -18.57 -3.43
N ILE A 4 -15.05 -18.78 -4.13
CA ILE A 4 -15.32 -18.14 -5.43
C ILE A 4 -15.81 -16.70 -5.23
N THR A 5 -16.61 -16.45 -4.20
CA THR A 5 -17.04 -15.10 -3.83
C THR A 5 -15.87 -14.22 -3.35
N ALA A 6 -14.89 -14.80 -2.66
CA ALA A 6 -13.68 -14.09 -2.23
C ALA A 6 -12.81 -13.58 -3.41
N LEU A 7 -12.91 -14.23 -4.57
CA LEU A 7 -12.25 -13.83 -5.82
C LEU A 7 -13.13 -12.89 -6.67
N ARG A 8 -14.17 -12.28 -6.07
CA ARG A 8 -15.19 -11.48 -6.76
C ARG A 8 -15.90 -12.24 -7.91
N GLY A 9 -15.94 -13.57 -7.84
CA GLY A 9 -16.69 -14.42 -8.77
C GLY A 9 -18.11 -14.72 -8.30
N SER A 10 -18.93 -15.30 -9.19
CA SER A 10 -20.30 -15.74 -8.91
C SER A 10 -20.50 -17.22 -9.23
N ILE A 11 -21.45 -17.85 -8.53
CA ILE A 11 -21.87 -19.24 -8.77
C ILE A 11 -23.37 -19.24 -9.00
N THR A 12 -23.81 -19.79 -10.12
CA THR A 12 -25.23 -20.08 -10.38
C THR A 12 -25.45 -21.58 -10.47
N LEU A 13 -26.56 -22.03 -9.89
CA LEU A 13 -26.99 -23.43 -9.91
C LEU A 13 -28.28 -23.50 -10.70
N ASP A 14 -28.30 -24.35 -11.72
CA ASP A 14 -29.51 -24.69 -12.46
C ASP A 14 -29.77 -26.19 -12.28
N SER A 15 -30.92 -26.55 -11.72
CA SER A 15 -31.23 -27.94 -11.39
C SER A 15 -32.69 -28.24 -11.64
N GLN A 16 -32.97 -29.25 -12.48
CA GLN A 16 -34.30 -29.78 -12.70
C GLN A 16 -34.35 -31.27 -12.33
N LYS A 17 -35.34 -31.64 -11.50
CA LYS A 17 -35.57 -33.04 -11.10
C LYS A 17 -35.76 -33.90 -12.36
N GLY A 18 -34.96 -34.95 -12.49
CA GLY A 18 -34.97 -35.83 -13.66
C GLY A 18 -34.23 -35.31 -14.90
N ARG A 19 -33.64 -34.11 -14.86
CA ARG A 19 -32.85 -33.53 -15.97
C ARG A 19 -31.39 -33.19 -15.59
N GLY A 20 -31.02 -33.47 -14.34
CA GLY A 20 -29.68 -33.23 -13.82
C GLY A 20 -29.49 -31.82 -13.25
N THR A 21 -28.23 -31.52 -12.92
CA THR A 21 -27.82 -30.28 -12.27
C THR A 21 -26.63 -29.70 -13.02
N THR A 22 -26.71 -28.42 -13.37
CA THR A 22 -25.64 -27.63 -13.97
C THR A 22 -25.14 -26.61 -12.95
N ILE A 23 -23.83 -26.59 -12.71
CA ILE A 23 -23.17 -25.59 -11.87
C ILE A 23 -22.36 -24.68 -12.79
N ARG A 24 -22.68 -23.38 -12.82
CA ARG A 24 -21.94 -22.38 -13.59
C ARG A 24 -21.16 -21.49 -12.63
N ILE A 25 -19.86 -21.37 -12.88
CA ILE A 25 -18.94 -20.55 -12.10
C ILE A 25 -18.41 -19.45 -13.03
N THR A 26 -18.62 -18.19 -12.65
CA THR A 26 -18.10 -17.02 -13.37
C THR A 26 -17.03 -16.38 -12.51
N LEU A 27 -15.81 -16.29 -13.03
CA LEU A 27 -14.70 -15.59 -12.39
C LEU A 27 -14.33 -14.38 -13.24
N PRO A 28 -14.05 -13.20 -12.64
CA PRO A 28 -13.50 -12.08 -13.40
C PRO A 28 -12.17 -12.50 -14.03
N LEU A 29 -11.98 -12.14 -15.30
CA LEU A 29 -10.77 -12.49 -16.07
C LEU A 29 -9.50 -11.87 -15.45
N THR A 30 -9.65 -10.75 -14.75
CA THR A 30 -8.57 -9.99 -14.11
C THR A 30 -8.79 -9.91 -12.60
N LEU A 31 -7.80 -10.41 -11.84
CA LEU A 31 -7.58 -9.92 -10.48
C LEU A 31 -7.02 -8.48 -10.60
N ALA A 32 -7.35 -7.58 -9.67
CA ALA A 32 -6.90 -6.20 -9.72
C ALA A 32 -5.39 -6.14 -9.43
N ILE A 33 -4.58 -6.32 -10.48
CA ILE A 33 -3.13 -6.15 -10.44
C ILE A 33 -2.84 -4.66 -10.45
N ILE A 34 -2.03 -4.21 -9.50
CA ILE A 34 -1.47 -2.87 -9.49
C ILE A 34 0.06 -2.94 -9.51
N GLU A 35 0.67 -1.93 -10.10
CA GLU A 35 2.09 -1.66 -9.89
C GLU A 35 2.24 -0.86 -8.61
N GLY A 36 3.09 -1.34 -7.71
CA GLY A 36 3.35 -0.68 -6.45
C GLY A 36 4.83 -0.59 -6.14
N LEU A 37 5.19 0.41 -5.36
CA LEU A 37 6.48 0.52 -4.71
C LEU A 37 6.43 -0.26 -3.39
N LEU A 38 7.18 -1.35 -3.32
CA LEU A 38 7.33 -2.14 -2.11
C LEU A 38 8.32 -1.46 -1.17
N VAL A 39 7.86 -1.16 0.04
CA VAL A 39 8.63 -0.50 1.09
C VAL A 39 8.59 -1.33 2.37
N ALA A 40 9.64 -1.25 3.17
CA ALA A 40 9.77 -1.94 4.45
C ALA A 40 9.83 -0.94 5.60
N VAL A 41 9.19 -1.32 6.72
CA VAL A 41 9.26 -0.61 8.00
C VAL A 41 9.31 -1.67 9.09
N GLY A 42 10.44 -1.75 9.81
CA GLY A 42 10.75 -2.90 10.65
C GLY A 42 10.66 -4.21 9.87
N ASP A 43 9.93 -5.18 10.41
CA ASP A 43 9.69 -6.48 9.77
C ASP A 43 8.46 -6.49 8.84
N ALA A 44 7.74 -5.37 8.74
CA ALA A 44 6.53 -5.25 7.94
C ALA A 44 6.84 -4.71 6.53
N SER A 45 6.11 -5.22 5.53
CA SER A 45 6.17 -4.75 4.15
C SER A 45 4.86 -4.06 3.78
N TYR A 46 4.97 -2.91 3.14
CA TYR A 46 3.86 -2.09 2.66
C TYR A 46 4.01 -1.81 1.16
N VAL A 47 2.91 -1.55 0.48
CA VAL A 47 2.91 -1.23 -0.94
C VAL A 47 2.26 0.13 -1.15
N LEU A 48 3.00 1.05 -1.75
CA LEU A 48 2.49 2.34 -2.22
C LEU A 48 2.11 2.21 -3.70
N PRO A 49 0.96 2.72 -4.16
CA PRO A 49 0.63 2.72 -5.59
C PRO A 49 1.70 3.49 -6.38
N MET A 50 2.33 2.84 -7.36
CA MET A 50 3.42 3.45 -8.12
C MET A 50 2.95 4.70 -8.88
N SER A 51 1.67 4.75 -9.25
CA SER A 51 1.04 5.91 -9.91
C SER A 51 1.05 7.20 -9.09
N LEU A 52 1.24 7.11 -7.76
CA LEU A 52 1.27 8.26 -6.87
C LEU A 52 2.70 8.67 -6.51
N VAL A 53 3.70 7.80 -6.71
CA VAL A 53 5.09 8.03 -6.30
C VAL A 53 5.81 8.88 -7.35
N GLU A 54 6.36 10.01 -6.94
CA GLU A 54 7.19 10.88 -7.79
C GLU A 54 8.66 10.46 -7.78
N GLU A 55 9.25 10.41 -6.58
CA GLU A 55 10.66 10.11 -6.38
C GLU A 55 10.92 9.59 -4.96
N CYS A 56 12.04 8.91 -4.77
CA CYS A 56 12.54 8.50 -3.47
C CYS A 56 13.79 9.29 -3.13
N VAL A 57 13.86 9.82 -1.91
CA VAL A 57 15.01 10.59 -1.41
C VAL A 57 15.50 9.99 -0.10
N GLU A 58 16.79 10.10 0.18
CA GLU A 58 17.34 9.68 1.47
C GLU A 58 17.05 10.73 2.54
N LEU A 59 16.71 10.27 3.73
CA LEU A 59 16.56 11.09 4.93
C LEU A 59 17.67 10.73 5.90
N THR A 60 18.65 11.62 6.02
CA THR A 60 19.76 11.42 6.96
C THR A 60 19.42 11.98 8.34
N ARG A 61 20.12 11.51 9.38
CA ARG A 61 20.01 12.10 10.74
C ARG A 61 20.32 13.60 10.78
N GLN A 62 21.18 14.08 9.88
CA GLN A 62 21.50 15.50 9.79
C GLN A 62 20.31 16.31 9.28
N ASP A 63 19.56 15.78 8.31
CA ASP A 63 18.35 16.43 7.78
C ASP A 63 17.27 16.51 8.85
N VAL A 64 17.07 15.42 9.61
CA VAL A 64 16.15 15.39 10.76
C VAL A 64 16.53 16.43 11.81
N SER A 65 17.83 16.52 12.13
CA SER A 65 18.32 17.51 13.11
C SER A 65 18.15 18.95 12.62
N ARG A 66 18.36 19.22 11.33
CA ARG A 66 18.18 20.56 10.74
C ARG A 66 16.73 21.01 10.76
N ALA A 67 15.80 20.06 10.66
CA ALA A 67 14.38 20.36 10.60
C ALA A 67 13.80 20.77 11.98
N ASN A 68 14.58 20.66 13.07
CA ASN A 68 14.21 21.13 14.42
C ASN A 68 12.81 20.65 14.88
N GLY A 69 12.45 19.41 14.54
CA GLY A 69 11.14 18.82 14.87
C GLY A 69 10.04 19.08 13.84
N ASN A 70 10.23 19.98 12.88
CA ASN A 70 9.34 20.13 11.74
C ASN A 70 9.58 18.98 10.76
N ARG A 71 8.54 18.29 10.33
CA ARG A 71 8.66 17.17 9.38
C ARG A 71 8.64 17.68 7.94
N LEU A 72 9.61 18.51 7.60
CA LEU A 72 9.77 19.12 6.28
C LEU A 72 11.13 18.72 5.70
N ILE A 73 11.14 18.34 4.43
CA ILE A 73 12.38 18.04 3.69
C ILE A 73 12.44 18.87 2.40
N PRO A 74 13.57 19.50 2.06
CA PRO A 74 13.74 20.17 0.79
C PRO A 74 13.90 19.14 -0.35
N VAL A 75 12.96 19.13 -1.29
CA VAL A 75 13.00 18.31 -2.50
C VAL A 75 12.96 19.24 -3.71
N ARG A 76 14.07 19.29 -4.46
CA ARG A 76 14.22 20.16 -5.65
C ARG A 76 13.90 21.65 -5.40
N GLY A 77 14.19 22.13 -4.19
CA GLY A 77 13.96 23.53 -3.80
C GLY A 77 12.59 23.81 -3.17
N GLU A 78 11.69 22.83 -3.09
CA GLU A 78 10.41 22.94 -2.40
C GLU A 78 10.43 22.20 -1.06
N LEU A 79 9.79 22.75 -0.03
CA LEU A 79 9.66 22.07 1.26
C LEU A 79 8.45 21.13 1.22
N VAL A 80 8.71 19.84 1.33
CA VAL A 80 7.67 18.80 1.31
C VAL A 80 7.45 18.28 2.73
N PRO A 81 6.21 18.28 3.24
CA PRO A 81 5.89 17.66 4.51
C PRO A 81 5.97 16.13 4.40
N TYR A 82 6.46 15.47 5.43
CA TYR A 82 6.51 14.01 5.47
C TYR A 82 5.98 13.44 6.79
N MET A 83 5.54 12.19 6.74
CA MET A 83 5.17 11.40 7.91
C MET A 83 5.99 10.12 7.97
N ARG A 84 6.35 9.68 9.18
CA ARG A 84 7.02 8.41 9.38
C ARG A 84 6.00 7.29 9.49
N LEU A 85 6.08 6.31 8.59
CA LEU A 85 5.17 5.17 8.63
C LEU A 85 5.34 4.34 9.91
N ARG A 86 6.57 4.25 10.44
CA ARG A 86 6.84 3.61 11.74
C ARG A 86 5.98 4.18 12.85
N GLU A 87 5.92 5.51 12.94
CA GLU A 87 5.16 6.18 13.99
C GLU A 87 3.65 6.07 13.76
N TRP A 88 3.22 6.16 12.50
CA TRP A 88 1.81 6.02 12.13
C TRP A 88 1.27 4.62 12.44
N PHE A 89 2.04 3.56 12.14
CA PHE A 89 1.66 2.17 12.39
C PHE A 89 2.11 1.65 13.76
N ALA A 90 2.65 2.52 14.62
CA ALA A 90 3.18 2.15 15.94
C ALA A 90 4.13 0.92 15.89
N VAL A 91 5.04 0.90 14.92
CA VAL A 91 6.02 -0.17 14.76
C VAL A 91 7.18 0.06 15.74
N ASP A 92 7.38 -0.90 16.64
CA ASP A 92 8.49 -0.92 17.59
C ASP A 92 9.81 -1.30 16.89
N GLY A 93 10.94 -0.87 17.45
CA GLY A 93 12.28 -1.22 16.97
C GLY A 93 13.21 -0.04 16.76
N GLU A 94 14.45 -0.32 16.39
CA GLU A 94 15.43 0.73 16.08
C GLU A 94 15.23 1.29 14.67
N THR A 95 15.17 2.62 14.59
CA THR A 95 15.19 3.35 13.32
C THR A 95 16.55 3.16 12.63
N PRO A 96 16.59 2.83 11.33
CA PRO A 96 17.86 2.73 10.61
C PRO A 96 18.62 4.06 10.62
N PRO A 97 19.95 4.04 10.44
CA PRO A 97 20.76 5.26 10.40
C PRO A 97 20.44 6.16 9.19
N ILE A 98 19.94 5.57 8.11
CA ILE A 98 19.47 6.24 6.90
C ILE A 98 18.05 5.73 6.66
N GLU A 99 17.08 6.63 6.70
CA GLU A 99 15.71 6.37 6.28
C GLU A 99 15.57 6.78 4.80
N GLN A 100 14.51 6.32 4.14
CA GLN A 100 14.14 6.77 2.80
C GLN A 100 12.76 7.40 2.83
N ILE A 101 12.55 8.45 2.05
CA ILE A 101 11.25 9.09 1.89
C ILE A 101 10.76 8.85 0.46
N ALA A 102 9.61 8.19 0.35
CA ALA A 102 8.85 8.14 -0.90
C ALA A 102 7.96 9.38 -0.99
N ILE A 103 8.25 10.26 -1.95
CA ILE A 103 7.42 11.44 -2.23
C ILE A 103 6.24 11.01 -3.08
N VAL A 104 5.03 11.34 -2.61
CA VAL A 104 3.77 11.02 -3.28
C VAL A 104 2.97 12.27 -3.57
N THR A 105 2.21 12.23 -4.66
CA THR A 105 1.30 13.29 -5.07
C THR A 105 -0.09 12.74 -5.28
N ALA A 106 -1.05 13.29 -4.53
CA ALA A 106 -2.47 12.96 -4.60
C ALA A 106 -3.27 14.23 -4.91
N GLY A 107 -3.56 14.46 -6.19
CA GLY A 107 -4.14 15.71 -6.64
C GLY A 107 -3.16 16.87 -6.48
N GLU A 108 -3.53 17.91 -5.74
CA GLU A 108 -2.66 19.05 -5.43
C GLU A 108 -1.81 18.84 -4.15
N LEU A 109 -2.06 17.75 -3.41
CA LEU A 109 -1.34 17.45 -2.18
C LEU A 109 -0.07 16.67 -2.48
N ARG A 110 1.07 17.24 -2.10
CA ARG A 110 2.40 16.63 -2.19
C ARG A 110 2.97 16.39 -0.80
N PHE A 111 3.31 15.14 -0.50
CA PHE A 111 3.80 14.75 0.82
C PHE A 111 4.70 13.52 0.76
N GLY A 112 5.48 13.28 1.81
CA GLY A 112 6.43 12.18 1.89
C GLY A 112 6.04 11.10 2.89
N PHE A 113 6.31 9.85 2.55
CA PHE A 113 6.30 8.73 3.49
C PHE A 113 7.73 8.33 3.83
N ALA A 114 8.17 8.59 5.06
CA ALA A 114 9.44 8.09 5.56
C ALA A 114 9.28 6.61 5.95
N VAL A 115 10.15 5.79 5.37
CA VAL A 115 10.22 4.33 5.47
C VAL A 115 11.66 3.90 5.76
N ASP A 116 11.84 2.66 6.21
CA ASP A 116 13.19 2.16 6.51
C ASP A 116 13.94 1.81 5.25
N ASN A 117 13.25 1.20 4.29
CA ASN A 117 13.84 0.83 3.03
C ASN A 117 12.81 0.79 1.91
N VAL A 118 13.23 1.18 0.72
CA VAL A 118 12.52 1.03 -0.54
C VAL A 118 13.11 -0.19 -1.22
N ILE A 119 12.33 -1.27 -1.27
CA ILE A 119 12.77 -2.53 -1.88
C ILE A 119 12.74 -2.40 -3.41
N GLY A 120 11.72 -1.72 -3.95
CA GLY A 120 11.60 -1.42 -5.37
C GLY A 120 10.20 -1.67 -5.93
N GLN A 121 10.09 -1.64 -7.25
CA GLN A 121 8.81 -1.84 -7.94
C GLN A 121 8.39 -3.31 -7.91
N HIS A 122 7.12 -3.55 -7.62
CA HIS A 122 6.53 -4.88 -7.57
C HIS A 122 5.12 -4.88 -8.16
N GLN A 123 4.78 -5.92 -8.93
CA GLN A 123 3.40 -6.15 -9.36
C GLN A 123 2.67 -6.94 -8.29
N THR A 124 1.63 -6.36 -7.70
CA THR A 124 0.86 -7.01 -6.65
C THR A 124 -0.62 -7.10 -6.99
N VAL A 125 -1.30 -8.08 -6.42
CA VAL A 125 -2.74 -8.26 -6.54
C VAL A 125 -3.41 -7.67 -5.31
N ILE A 126 -4.29 -6.69 -5.50
CA ILE A 126 -5.12 -6.17 -4.41
C ILE A 126 -6.17 -7.22 -4.06
N LYS A 127 -6.14 -7.69 -2.81
CA LYS A 127 -7.20 -8.50 -2.21
C LYS A 127 -7.85 -7.68 -1.12
N ALA A 128 -9.16 -7.48 -1.22
CA ALA A 128 -9.90 -6.83 -0.15
C ALA A 128 -9.74 -7.62 1.15
N LEU A 129 -9.41 -6.93 2.24
CA LEU A 129 -9.13 -7.54 3.56
C LEU A 129 -10.37 -8.19 4.21
N GLY A 130 -11.54 -8.06 3.60
CA GLY A 130 -12.81 -8.59 4.11
C GLY A 130 -13.49 -7.61 5.06
N ASN A 131 -14.77 -7.86 5.35
CA ASN A 131 -15.64 -6.87 6.00
C ASN A 131 -15.21 -6.44 7.41
N LEU A 132 -14.37 -7.21 8.09
CA LEU A 132 -13.89 -6.89 9.45
C LEU A 132 -12.90 -5.71 9.46
N TYR A 133 -12.28 -5.41 8.32
CA TYR A 133 -11.21 -4.40 8.21
C TYR A 133 -11.64 -3.19 7.36
N GLN A 134 -12.94 -3.01 7.10
CA GLN A 134 -13.46 -1.91 6.27
C GLN A 134 -13.20 -0.53 6.89
N ASP A 135 -13.09 -0.45 8.21
CA ASP A 135 -12.95 0.82 8.95
C ASP A 135 -11.50 1.11 9.36
N VAL A 136 -10.51 0.36 8.87
CA VAL A 136 -9.10 0.60 9.20
C VAL A 136 -8.51 1.63 8.23
N GLU A 137 -8.30 2.84 8.72
CA GLU A 137 -7.64 3.89 7.96
C GLU A 137 -6.20 3.49 7.57
N GLY A 138 -5.84 3.71 6.31
CA GLY A 138 -4.49 3.50 5.79
C GLY A 138 -4.20 2.11 5.20
N ILE A 139 -5.19 1.22 5.08
CA ILE A 139 -5.04 -0.11 4.45
C ILE A 139 -6.30 -0.41 3.58
N SER A 140 -6.18 -1.19 2.51
CA SER A 140 -7.30 -1.56 1.61
C SER A 140 -7.17 -2.97 1.06
#